data_AF-U1MQC4-F1
#
_entry.id   AF-U1MQC4-F1
#
_cell.length_a   1.000
_cell.length_b   1.000
_cell.length_c   1.000
_cell.angle_alpha   90.00
_cell.angle_beta   90.00
_cell.angle_gamma   90.00
#
_symmetry.space_group_name_H-M   'P 1'
#
loop_
_entity.id
_entity.type
_entity.pdbx_description
1 polymer ?
#
loop_
_entity_poly.entity_id
_entity_poly.type
_entity_poly.pdbx_seq_one_letter_code
_entity_poly.pdbx_strand_id
1 'polypeptide(L)'
;MSMLRKLGRDVIEALEKAGKEFADSMGDRSRLQAKRLREIVEETRRRDEILASRQRRPDRPRRHDAPDPATPSADGLDVPEVHRGRPAEFGDGDSVDYRNNFADDPDNADAAASSVIHHAVEQQVRRRYPGIDITPGQMHSSENLRGIPRDVNGPLHLSGIRRMWNQFYNHYDRIGRAPTSQELLDYATLIDDAFGDLFDPPIR
;
A
#
# COMPACT_ATOMS: atom_id res chain seq x y z
N MET A 1 -0.08 16.25 17.60
CA MET A 1 -0.30 14.77 17.57
C MET A 1 -0.21 14.34 16.11
N SER A 2 0.78 13.51 15.74
CA SER A 2 1.06 13.20 14.32
C SER A 2 -0.03 12.29 13.71
N MET A 3 -0.53 12.71 12.55
CA MET A 3 -1.66 12.17 11.79
C MET A 3 -1.50 10.68 11.41
N LEU A 4 -0.26 10.24 11.22
CA LEU A 4 0.13 8.84 10.97
C LEU A 4 -0.27 7.89 12.12
N ARG A 5 -0.24 8.35 13.39
CA ARG A 5 -0.55 7.49 14.55
C ARG A 5 -2.02 7.08 14.67
N LYS A 6 -2.94 7.84 14.07
CA LYS A 6 -4.38 7.49 14.04
C LYS A 6 -4.72 6.65 12.82
N LEU A 7 -4.07 6.93 11.68
CA LEU A 7 -4.15 6.09 10.49
C LEU A 7 -3.69 4.66 10.83
N GLY A 8 -2.57 4.53 11.54
CA GLY A 8 -2.02 3.25 11.98
C GLY A 8 -3.03 2.37 12.71
N ARG A 9 -3.62 2.81 13.83
CA ARG A 9 -4.50 1.92 14.63
C ARG A 9 -5.72 1.41 13.87
N ASP A 10 -6.42 2.29 13.16
CA ASP A 10 -7.65 1.89 12.46
C ASP A 10 -7.35 1.02 11.25
N VAL A 11 -6.25 1.30 10.52
CA VAL A 11 -5.75 0.49 9.39
C VAL A 11 -5.22 -0.86 9.87
N ILE A 12 -4.64 -0.91 11.06
CA ILE A 12 -4.13 -2.13 11.65
C ILE A 12 -5.26 -3.05 12.11
N GLU A 13 -6.24 -2.53 12.87
CA GLU A 13 -7.40 -3.34 13.31
C GLU A 13 -8.18 -3.89 12.11
N ALA A 14 -8.23 -3.07 11.06
CA ALA A 14 -8.71 -3.38 9.75
C ALA A 14 -8.00 -4.56 9.07
N LEU A 15 -6.66 -4.49 8.97
CA LEU A 15 -5.79 -5.53 8.45
C LEU A 15 -5.90 -6.83 9.25
N GLU A 16 -5.93 -6.74 10.57
CA GLU A 16 -6.09 -7.89 11.46
C GLU A 16 -7.45 -8.57 11.25
N LYS A 17 -8.53 -7.79 11.13
CA LYS A 17 -9.87 -8.30 10.88
C LYS A 17 -10.00 -8.90 9.48
N ALA A 18 -9.54 -8.19 8.46
CA ALA A 18 -9.56 -8.67 7.08
C ALA A 18 -8.71 -9.93 6.93
N GLY A 19 -7.52 -9.97 7.53
CA GLY A 19 -6.65 -11.14 7.55
C GLY A 19 -7.25 -12.34 8.26
N LYS A 20 -7.94 -12.13 9.39
CA LYS A 20 -8.64 -13.20 10.11
C LYS A 20 -9.82 -13.75 9.29
N GLU A 21 -10.68 -12.88 8.79
CA GLU A 21 -11.85 -13.29 7.99
C GLU A 21 -11.43 -13.94 6.67
N PHE A 22 -10.32 -13.50 6.09
CA PHE A 22 -9.70 -14.11 4.92
C PHE A 22 -9.08 -15.48 5.24
N ALA A 23 -8.38 -15.62 6.36
CA ALA A 23 -7.90 -16.91 6.89
C ALA A 23 -9.00 -17.91 7.18
N ASP A 24 -10.15 -17.46 7.67
CA ASP A 24 -11.30 -18.31 7.94
C ASP A 24 -12.01 -18.75 6.64
N SER A 25 -11.78 -18.04 5.52
CA SER A 25 -12.40 -18.29 4.22
C SER A 25 -11.59 -19.16 3.26
N MET A 26 -10.29 -19.38 3.48
CA MET A 26 -9.52 -20.34 2.69
C MET A 26 -8.53 -21.18 3.53
N GLY A 27 -8.05 -22.29 2.96
CA GLY A 27 -7.17 -23.27 3.62
C GLY A 27 -5.76 -22.75 3.95
N ASP A 28 -4.75 -23.62 3.95
CA ASP A 28 -3.43 -23.31 4.53
C ASP A 28 -2.70 -22.09 3.94
N ARG A 29 -2.93 -21.72 2.66
CA ARG A 29 -2.39 -20.48 2.07
C ARG A 29 -2.84 -19.22 2.82
N SER A 30 -4.08 -19.19 3.32
CA SER A 30 -4.60 -18.01 4.01
C SER A 30 -4.03 -17.84 5.41
N ARG A 31 -3.54 -18.91 6.06
CA ARG A 31 -2.83 -18.81 7.34
C ARG A 31 -1.49 -18.09 7.17
N LEU A 32 -0.78 -18.37 6.08
CA LEU A 32 0.47 -17.69 5.75
C LEU A 32 0.23 -16.21 5.46
N GLN A 33 -0.82 -15.87 4.69
CA GLN A 33 -1.19 -14.48 4.42
C GLN A 33 -1.67 -13.73 5.66
N ALA A 34 -2.48 -14.35 6.52
CA ALA A 34 -2.83 -13.74 7.80
C ALA A 34 -1.62 -13.57 8.72
N LYS A 35 -0.62 -14.44 8.63
CA LYS A 35 0.66 -14.26 9.32
C LYS A 35 1.45 -13.10 8.73
N ARG A 36 1.61 -13.01 7.41
CA ARG A 36 2.27 -11.88 6.73
C ARG A 36 1.58 -10.54 7.04
N LEU A 37 0.25 -10.50 6.98
CA LEU A 37 -0.55 -9.34 7.38
C LEU A 37 -0.22 -8.89 8.80
N ARG A 38 -0.15 -9.82 9.76
CA ARG A 38 0.26 -9.52 11.14
C ARG A 38 1.70 -9.01 11.21
N GLU A 39 2.64 -9.63 10.52
CA GLU A 39 4.05 -9.19 10.49
C GLU A 39 4.21 -7.78 9.90
N ILE A 40 3.49 -7.49 8.80
CA ILE A 40 3.44 -6.17 8.15
C ILE A 40 2.84 -5.12 9.09
N VAL A 41 1.73 -5.47 9.76
CA VAL A 41 1.10 -4.63 10.78
C VAL A 41 2.07 -4.31 11.91
N GLU A 42 2.75 -5.31 12.46
CA GLU A 42 3.71 -5.11 13.57
C GLU A 42 4.91 -4.27 13.14
N GLU A 43 5.45 -4.51 11.95
CA GLU A 43 6.52 -3.69 11.38
C GLU A 43 6.06 -2.23 11.17
N THR A 44 4.82 -2.02 10.75
CA THR A 44 4.23 -0.69 10.59
C THR A 44 4.07 0.01 11.95
N ARG A 45 3.59 -0.70 12.98
CA ARG A 45 3.56 -0.21 14.38
C ARG A 45 4.95 0.22 14.84
N ARG A 46 5.97 -0.62 14.61
CA ARG A 46 7.36 -0.38 15.00
C ARG A 46 7.95 0.85 14.31
N ARG A 47 7.71 1.02 13.01
CA ARG A 47 8.16 2.20 12.25
C ARG A 47 7.52 3.48 12.76
N ASP A 48 6.21 3.44 12.99
CA ASP A 48 5.47 4.57 13.56
C ASP A 48 6.00 4.94 14.94
N GLU A 49 6.35 3.97 15.79
CA GLU A 49 6.98 4.19 17.10
C GLU A 49 8.37 4.81 17.01
N ILE A 50 9.19 4.38 16.05
CA ILE A 50 10.53 4.95 15.81
C ILE A 50 10.41 6.40 15.31
N LEU A 51 9.56 6.67 14.33
CA LEU A 51 9.28 8.02 13.82
C LEU A 51 8.70 8.93 14.93
N ALA A 52 7.81 8.36 15.75
CA ALA A 52 7.22 8.98 16.92
C ALA A 52 8.22 9.36 18.00
N SER A 53 9.30 8.59 18.18
CA SER A 53 10.36 8.84 19.17
C SER A 53 11.34 9.91 18.70
N ARG A 54 11.61 9.99 17.40
CA ARG A 54 12.46 11.04 16.79
C ARG A 54 11.82 12.43 16.87
N GLN A 55 10.49 12.54 16.71
CA GLN A 55 9.75 13.80 16.88
C GLN A 55 9.60 14.27 18.35
N ARG A 56 10.03 13.46 19.34
CA ARG A 56 9.91 13.77 20.78
C ARG A 56 11.23 14.16 21.44
N ARG A 57 12.28 14.52 20.68
CA ARG A 57 13.46 15.16 21.28
C ARG A 57 13.13 16.64 21.58
N PRO A 58 13.15 17.09 22.84
CA PRO A 58 12.92 18.49 23.16
C PRO A 58 14.08 19.35 22.68
N ASP A 59 13.77 20.59 22.30
CA ASP A 59 14.72 21.64 21.92
C ASP A 59 15.90 21.69 22.91
N ARG A 60 17.09 21.42 22.40
CA ARG A 60 18.34 21.71 23.10
C ARG A 60 18.58 23.23 22.96
N PRO A 61 18.83 23.98 24.04
CA PRO A 61 18.98 25.43 23.94
C PRO A 61 20.19 25.78 23.06
N ARG A 62 19.95 26.74 22.14
CA ARG A 62 20.95 27.33 21.25
C ARG A 62 22.12 27.88 22.06
N ARG A 63 23.32 27.33 21.85
CA ARG A 63 24.56 28.05 22.15
C ARG A 63 25.12 28.54 20.82
N HIS A 64 25.18 29.86 20.69
CA HIS A 64 25.99 30.55 19.70
C HIS A 64 27.47 30.20 19.93
N ASP A 65 28.22 30.16 18.83
CA ASP A 65 29.68 30.14 18.72
C ASP A 65 30.40 28.78 18.83
N ALA A 66 30.53 28.08 17.69
CA ALA A 66 31.68 27.22 17.33
C ALA A 66 31.59 26.81 15.84
N PRO A 67 32.72 26.65 15.12
CA PRO A 67 32.76 26.53 13.66
C PRO A 67 32.36 25.14 13.16
N ASP A 68 31.86 25.08 11.93
CA ASP A 68 31.44 23.88 11.20
C ASP A 68 32.52 22.78 11.18
N PRO A 69 32.12 21.53 11.49
CA PRO A 69 32.72 20.37 10.88
C PRO A 69 31.65 19.52 10.19
N ALA A 70 31.82 19.40 8.87
CA ALA A 70 31.46 18.28 8.00
C ALA A 70 30.14 17.55 8.29
N THR A 71 29.19 17.74 7.38
CA THR A 71 28.07 16.85 7.10
C THR A 71 28.50 15.38 7.17
N PRO A 72 27.96 14.55 8.09
CA PRO A 72 28.07 13.12 7.93
C PRO A 72 27.03 12.70 6.89
N SER A 73 27.52 12.13 5.79
CA SER A 73 26.73 11.37 4.81
C SER A 73 25.79 10.40 5.52
N ALA A 74 24.55 10.32 5.02
CA ALA A 74 23.50 9.45 5.50
C ALA A 74 23.74 7.98 5.09
N ASP A 75 24.89 7.43 5.44
CA ASP A 75 25.18 6.01 5.32
C ASP A 75 24.81 5.26 6.60
N GLY A 76 24.01 4.20 6.44
CA GLY A 76 23.97 3.08 7.37
C GLY A 76 22.93 3.14 8.49
N LEU A 77 21.64 3.04 8.14
CA LEU A 77 20.71 2.30 9.00
C LEU A 77 20.37 1.00 8.29
N ASP A 78 21.16 -0.02 8.62
CA ASP A 78 20.98 -1.42 8.23
C ASP A 78 19.66 -1.94 8.83
N VAL A 79 18.56 -1.64 8.13
CA VAL A 79 17.27 -2.31 8.30
C VAL A 79 17.40 -3.68 7.64
N PRO A 80 16.90 -4.77 8.24
CA PRO A 80 16.87 -6.06 7.56
C PRO A 80 15.96 -5.91 6.34
N GLU A 81 16.59 -5.75 5.18
CA GLU A 81 15.96 -5.61 3.88
C GLU A 81 15.37 -6.99 3.53
N VAL A 82 14.16 -7.25 4.03
CA VAL A 82 13.29 -8.23 3.37
C VAL A 82 13.23 -7.73 1.93
N HIS A 83 13.81 -8.49 0.99
CA HIS A 83 13.81 -8.17 -0.43
C HIS A 83 12.35 -8.11 -0.92
N ARG A 84 11.72 -6.96 -0.73
CA ARG A 84 10.36 -6.70 -1.19
C ARG A 84 10.51 -6.09 -2.57
N GLY A 85 9.77 -6.59 -3.54
CA GLY A 85 9.73 -6.04 -4.89
C GLY A 85 9.38 -4.54 -4.91
N ARG A 86 9.35 -3.95 -6.10
CA ARG A 86 9.07 -2.52 -6.28
C ARG A 86 7.76 -2.09 -5.59
N PRO A 87 7.76 -0.96 -4.84
CA PRO A 87 6.52 -0.38 -4.30
C PRO A 87 5.51 -0.06 -5.41
N ALA A 88 4.24 0.09 -5.05
CA ALA A 88 3.21 0.50 -5.99
C ALA A 88 3.51 1.92 -6.51
N GLU A 89 3.37 2.11 -7.81
CA GLU A 89 3.58 3.38 -8.50
C GLU A 89 2.50 3.61 -9.55
N PHE A 90 2.34 4.87 -9.96
CA PHE A 90 1.61 5.18 -11.19
C PHE A 90 2.62 5.23 -12.34
N GLY A 91 2.30 4.57 -13.44
CA GLY A 91 2.96 4.79 -14.71
C GLY A 91 2.33 5.92 -15.50
N ASP A 92 2.69 6.00 -16.78
CA ASP A 92 2.02 6.86 -17.75
C ASP A 92 1.34 5.98 -18.80
N GLY A 93 0.01 5.94 -18.75
CA GLY A 93 -0.80 5.17 -19.67
C GLY A 93 -1.33 6.05 -20.79
N ASP A 94 -1.06 5.69 -22.04
CA ASP A 94 -1.58 6.40 -23.22
C ASP A 94 -3.08 6.14 -23.46
N SER A 95 -3.66 5.17 -22.75
CA SER A 95 -5.05 4.71 -22.92
C SER A 95 -5.77 4.56 -21.59
N VAL A 96 -7.08 4.77 -21.62
CA VAL A 96 -7.98 4.51 -20.47
C VAL A 96 -8.52 3.08 -20.43
N ASP A 97 -8.21 2.27 -21.45
CA ASP A 97 -8.59 0.86 -21.48
C ASP A 97 -7.61 0.03 -20.66
N TYR A 98 -7.88 -0.04 -19.36
CA TYR A 98 -7.05 -0.79 -18.42
C TYR A 98 -6.91 -2.28 -18.76
N ARG A 99 -7.87 -2.88 -19.49
CA ARG A 99 -7.75 -4.30 -19.85
C ARG A 99 -6.66 -4.49 -20.90
N ASN A 100 -6.64 -3.62 -21.89
CA ASN A 100 -5.59 -3.64 -22.91
C ASN A 100 -4.27 -3.23 -22.30
N ASN A 101 -4.22 -2.17 -21.48
CA ASN A 101 -2.98 -1.75 -20.82
C ASN A 101 -2.37 -2.88 -19.97
N PHE A 102 -3.19 -3.70 -19.30
CA PHE A 102 -2.71 -4.88 -18.60
C PHE A 102 -2.24 -5.98 -19.56
N ALA A 103 -3.00 -6.28 -20.61
CA ALA A 103 -2.68 -7.35 -21.55
C ALA A 103 -1.49 -7.03 -22.47
N ASP A 104 -1.25 -5.76 -22.76
CA ASP A 104 -0.18 -5.26 -23.63
C ASP A 104 1.17 -5.19 -22.89
N ASP A 105 1.15 -5.21 -21.55
CA ASP A 105 2.36 -5.36 -20.74
C ASP A 105 2.88 -6.80 -20.86
N PRO A 106 4.13 -7.01 -21.36
CA PRO A 106 4.71 -8.34 -21.53
C PRO A 106 4.74 -9.17 -20.25
N ASP A 107 4.86 -8.54 -19.07
CA ASP A 107 4.92 -9.26 -17.80
C ASP A 107 3.55 -9.80 -17.37
N ASN A 108 2.47 -9.24 -17.93
CA ASN A 108 1.08 -9.53 -17.57
C ASN A 108 0.31 -10.31 -18.66
N ALA A 109 0.83 -10.36 -19.89
CA ALA A 109 0.12 -10.86 -21.07
C ALA A 109 -0.48 -12.26 -20.88
N ASP A 110 0.27 -13.18 -20.27
CA ASP A 110 -0.18 -14.56 -20.02
C ASP A 110 -1.31 -14.63 -18.98
N ALA A 111 -1.31 -13.72 -17.99
CA ALA A 111 -2.28 -13.68 -16.91
C ALA A 111 -3.60 -12.99 -17.29
N ALA A 112 -3.60 -12.16 -18.35
CA ALA A 112 -4.74 -11.31 -18.71
C ALA A 112 -6.04 -12.09 -18.97
N ALA A 113 -5.95 -13.26 -19.60
CA ALA A 113 -7.12 -14.08 -19.93
C ALA A 113 -7.70 -14.82 -18.70
N SER A 114 -6.84 -15.25 -17.79
CA SER A 114 -7.17 -16.05 -16.59
C SER A 114 -7.51 -15.20 -15.37
N SER A 115 -7.21 -13.90 -15.40
CA SER A 115 -7.35 -12.99 -14.25
C SER A 115 -8.53 -12.03 -14.35
N VAL A 116 -8.99 -11.57 -13.19
CA VAL A 116 -9.76 -10.35 -13.03
C VAL A 116 -8.77 -9.23 -12.76
N ILE A 117 -8.81 -8.18 -13.57
CA ILE A 117 -7.87 -7.06 -13.43
C ILE A 117 -8.39 -6.09 -12.36
N HIS A 118 -7.54 -5.82 -11.38
CA HIS A 118 -7.80 -4.94 -10.26
C HIS A 118 -6.87 -3.73 -10.31
N HIS A 119 -7.39 -2.56 -9.96
CA HIS A 119 -6.60 -1.34 -9.81
C HIS A 119 -5.96 -1.30 -8.43
N ALA A 120 -4.63 -1.28 -8.34
CA ALA A 120 -3.88 -1.19 -7.09
C ALA A 120 -4.37 -0.01 -6.26
N VAL A 121 -4.38 1.20 -6.81
CA VAL A 121 -5.17 2.35 -6.34
C VAL A 121 -6.52 2.36 -7.05
N GLU A 122 -7.62 2.16 -6.30
CA GLU A 122 -8.95 1.99 -6.89
C GLU A 122 -9.43 3.22 -7.69
N GLN A 123 -10.04 2.99 -8.85
CA GLN A 123 -10.63 4.03 -9.72
C GLN A 123 -11.57 5.00 -8.99
N GLN A 124 -12.25 4.53 -7.94
CA GLN A 124 -13.19 5.35 -7.18
C GLN A 124 -12.53 6.54 -6.47
N VAL A 125 -11.21 6.51 -6.26
CA VAL A 125 -10.43 7.64 -5.71
C VAL A 125 -10.71 8.93 -6.48
N ARG A 126 -10.72 8.89 -7.82
CA ARG A 126 -10.92 10.09 -8.66
C ARG A 126 -12.32 10.69 -8.50
N ARG A 127 -13.32 9.84 -8.23
CA ARG A 127 -14.70 10.30 -7.97
C ARG A 127 -14.89 10.76 -6.53
N ARG A 128 -14.19 10.12 -5.59
CA ARG A 128 -14.29 10.40 -4.15
C ARG A 128 -13.53 11.65 -3.75
N TYR A 129 -12.39 11.89 -4.37
CA TYR A 129 -11.48 12.99 -4.08
C TYR A 129 -11.18 13.77 -5.36
N PRO A 130 -12.12 14.61 -5.84
CA PRO A 130 -12.01 15.25 -7.16
C PRO A 130 -10.83 16.24 -7.31
N GLY A 131 -10.16 16.61 -6.21
CA GLY A 131 -8.97 17.46 -6.21
C GLY A 131 -7.64 16.70 -6.17
N ILE A 132 -7.65 15.37 -6.28
CA ILE A 132 -6.42 14.59 -6.30
C ILE A 132 -5.81 14.57 -7.70
N ASP A 133 -4.51 14.83 -7.78
CA ASP A 133 -3.77 14.90 -9.03
C ASP A 133 -3.38 13.49 -9.49
N ILE A 134 -4.36 12.80 -10.09
CA ILE A 134 -4.19 11.49 -10.74
C ILE A 134 -4.91 11.54 -12.09
N THR A 135 -4.13 11.50 -13.16
CA THR A 135 -4.65 11.53 -14.54
C THR A 135 -5.37 10.22 -14.89
N PRO A 136 -6.23 10.21 -15.92
CA PRO A 136 -6.76 8.95 -16.46
C PRO A 136 -5.66 7.97 -16.86
N GLY A 137 -4.59 8.44 -17.50
CA GLY A 137 -3.45 7.62 -17.91
C GLY A 137 -2.78 6.93 -16.72
N GLN A 138 -2.45 7.69 -15.67
CA GLN A 138 -1.91 7.15 -14.42
C GLN A 138 -2.84 6.12 -13.78
N MET A 139 -4.15 6.42 -13.72
CA MET A 139 -5.13 5.51 -13.13
C MET A 139 -5.21 4.18 -13.88
N HIS A 140 -5.07 4.18 -15.20
CA HIS A 140 -5.20 2.98 -16.03
C HIS A 140 -3.84 2.38 -16.46
N SER A 141 -2.71 2.93 -16.01
CA SER A 141 -1.35 2.44 -16.27
C SER A 141 -1.14 1.02 -15.76
N SER A 142 -0.32 0.22 -16.45
CA SER A 142 -0.06 -1.19 -16.09
C SER A 142 0.48 -1.33 -14.66
N GLU A 143 1.32 -0.38 -14.24
CA GLU A 143 1.92 -0.27 -12.91
C GLU A 143 0.87 -0.15 -11.80
N ASN A 144 -0.32 0.39 -12.11
CA ASN A 144 -1.45 0.48 -11.20
C ASN A 144 -2.44 -0.69 -11.36
N LEU A 145 -2.10 -1.76 -12.08
CA LEU A 145 -2.97 -2.92 -12.32
C LEU A 145 -2.40 -4.21 -11.72
N ARG A 146 -3.29 -5.10 -11.27
CA ARG A 146 -2.98 -6.40 -10.68
C ARG A 146 -3.87 -7.45 -11.32
N GLY A 147 -3.29 -8.57 -11.74
CA GLY A 147 -4.07 -9.74 -12.14
C GLY A 147 -4.46 -10.53 -10.90
N ILE A 148 -5.76 -10.73 -10.70
CA ILE A 148 -6.28 -11.57 -9.61
C ILE A 148 -6.86 -12.84 -10.24
N PRO A 149 -6.28 -14.03 -9.98
CA PRO A 149 -6.82 -15.29 -10.50
C PRO A 149 -8.30 -15.47 -10.15
N ARG A 150 -9.09 -15.93 -11.14
CA ARG A 150 -10.56 -16.00 -11.03
C ARG A 150 -11.05 -16.86 -9.87
N ASP A 151 -10.30 -17.90 -9.50
CA ASP A 151 -10.61 -18.81 -8.40
C ASP A 151 -10.51 -18.16 -7.02
N VAL A 152 -9.63 -17.16 -6.86
CA VAL A 152 -9.45 -16.41 -5.61
C VAL A 152 -10.10 -15.02 -5.61
N ASN A 153 -10.69 -14.58 -6.73
CA ASN A 153 -11.32 -13.25 -6.86
C ASN A 153 -12.35 -12.95 -5.74
N GLY A 154 -13.22 -13.90 -5.39
CA GLY A 154 -14.20 -13.70 -4.31
C GLY A 154 -13.56 -13.34 -2.96
N PRO A 155 -12.76 -14.24 -2.36
CA PRO A 155 -12.11 -13.99 -1.08
C PRO A 155 -11.06 -12.88 -1.12
N LEU A 156 -10.30 -12.74 -2.20
CA LEU A 156 -9.21 -11.75 -2.29
C LEU A 156 -9.71 -10.35 -2.67
N HIS A 157 -10.28 -10.20 -3.87
CA HIS A 157 -10.69 -8.90 -4.41
C HIS A 157 -11.94 -8.37 -3.72
N LEU A 158 -13.01 -9.16 -3.70
CA LEU A 158 -14.33 -8.70 -3.23
C LEU A 158 -14.45 -8.65 -1.70
N SER A 159 -13.50 -9.26 -0.98
CA SER A 159 -13.49 -9.27 0.48
C SER A 159 -12.23 -8.61 1.05
N GLY A 160 -11.07 -9.27 1.01
CA GLY A 160 -9.84 -8.79 1.68
C GLY A 160 -9.44 -7.37 1.26
N ILE A 161 -9.14 -7.20 -0.03
CA ILE A 161 -8.70 -5.92 -0.61
C ILE A 161 -9.79 -4.85 -0.48
N ARG A 162 -11.04 -5.20 -0.78
CA ARG A 162 -12.17 -4.26 -0.67
C ARG A 162 -12.38 -3.74 0.75
N ARG A 163 -12.24 -4.59 1.77
CA ARG A 163 -12.35 -4.20 3.20
C ARG A 163 -11.23 -3.24 3.58
N MET A 164 -10.00 -3.53 3.17
CA MET A 164 -8.87 -2.64 3.36
C MET A 164 -9.10 -1.26 2.75
N TRP A 165 -9.50 -1.17 1.48
CA TRP A 165 -9.79 0.12 0.87
C TRP A 165 -10.93 0.87 1.55
N ASN A 166 -12.00 0.19 1.96
CA ASN A 166 -13.08 0.80 2.75
C ASN A 166 -12.59 1.42 4.05
N GLN A 167 -11.68 0.75 4.76
CA GLN A 167 -11.14 1.26 6.03
C GLN A 167 -10.25 2.47 5.82
N PHE A 168 -9.44 2.46 4.76
CA PHE A 168 -8.69 3.64 4.34
C PHE A 168 -9.63 4.81 4.08
N TYR A 169 -10.67 4.65 3.26
CA TYR A 169 -11.62 5.74 3.00
C TYR A 169 -12.37 6.21 4.25
N ASN A 170 -12.84 5.29 5.08
CA ASN A 170 -13.51 5.63 6.35
C ASN A 170 -12.59 6.41 7.28
N HIS A 171 -11.27 6.18 7.24
CA HIS A 171 -10.32 6.99 8.00
C HIS A 171 -10.30 8.43 7.47
N TYR A 172 -10.07 8.61 6.17
CA TYR A 172 -9.96 9.93 5.55
C TYR A 172 -11.24 10.76 5.68
N ASP A 173 -12.40 10.13 5.59
CA ASP A 173 -13.70 10.75 5.90
C ASP A 173 -13.75 11.27 7.33
N ARG A 174 -13.35 10.44 8.31
CA ARG A 174 -13.42 10.80 9.74
C ARG A 174 -12.49 11.94 10.11
N ILE A 175 -11.35 12.06 9.44
CA ILE A 175 -10.41 13.15 9.69
C ILE A 175 -10.65 14.37 8.78
N GLY A 176 -11.63 14.29 7.87
CA GLY A 176 -12.07 15.42 7.06
C GLY A 176 -11.05 15.92 6.04
N ARG A 177 -10.20 15.05 5.50
CA ARG A 177 -9.23 15.42 4.45
C ARG A 177 -9.21 14.39 3.31
N ALA A 178 -8.79 14.83 2.14
CA ALA A 178 -8.41 13.91 1.07
C ALA A 178 -7.00 13.31 1.32
N PRO A 179 -6.75 12.06 0.89
CA PRO A 179 -5.40 11.51 0.82
C PRO A 179 -4.58 12.23 -0.25
N THR A 180 -3.27 12.26 -0.05
CA THR A 180 -2.30 12.60 -1.10
C THR A 180 -2.10 11.40 -2.03
N SER A 181 -1.57 11.64 -3.24
CA SER A 181 -1.24 10.55 -4.18
C SER A 181 -0.22 9.57 -3.57
N GLN A 182 0.76 10.07 -2.81
CA GLN A 182 1.72 9.20 -2.12
C GLN A 182 1.06 8.32 -1.06
N GLU A 183 0.11 8.86 -0.27
CA GLU A 183 -0.58 8.05 0.76
C GLU A 183 -1.46 6.95 0.15
N LEU A 184 -1.95 7.13 -1.08
CA LEU A 184 -2.63 6.07 -1.81
C LEU A 184 -1.65 5.00 -2.30
N LEU A 185 -0.51 5.40 -2.85
CA LEU A 185 0.52 4.48 -3.32
C LEU A 185 1.14 3.70 -2.16
N ASP A 186 1.39 4.33 -1.02
CA ASP A 186 1.85 3.67 0.21
C ASP A 186 0.83 2.63 0.69
N TYR A 187 -0.47 2.92 0.55
CA TYR A 187 -1.52 1.98 0.92
C TYR A 187 -1.67 0.83 -0.08
N ALA A 188 -1.55 1.10 -1.38
CA ALA A 188 -1.50 0.07 -2.41
C ALA A 188 -0.28 -0.85 -2.19
N THR A 189 0.88 -0.27 -1.89
CA THR A 189 2.13 -0.97 -1.53
C THR A 189 1.93 -1.93 -0.35
N LEU A 190 1.15 -1.50 0.66
CA LEU A 190 0.78 -2.31 1.82
C LEU A 190 -0.10 -3.51 1.46
N ILE A 191 -1.05 -3.31 0.54
CA ILE A 191 -1.90 -4.38 -0.01
C ILE A 191 -1.06 -5.36 -0.82
N ASP A 192 -0.17 -4.85 -1.66
CA ASP A 192 0.76 -5.66 -2.46
C ASP A 192 1.67 -6.50 -1.55
N ASP A 193 2.24 -5.94 -0.48
CA ASP A 193 3.04 -6.72 0.50
C ASP A 193 2.23 -7.85 1.15
N ALA A 194 0.93 -7.64 1.36
CA ALA A 194 0.06 -8.60 2.04
C ALA A 194 -0.41 -9.74 1.13
N PHE A 195 -0.67 -9.43 -0.14
CA PHE A 195 -1.39 -10.32 -1.05
C PHE A 195 -0.68 -10.56 -2.39
N GLY A 196 0.45 -9.92 -2.64
CA GLY A 196 1.12 -9.95 -3.95
C GLY A 196 1.52 -11.34 -4.43
N ASP A 197 1.83 -12.27 -3.52
CA ASP A 197 2.00 -13.71 -3.79
C ASP A 197 0.77 -14.40 -4.44
N LEU A 198 -0.43 -13.81 -4.30
CA LEU A 198 -1.68 -14.33 -4.88
C LEU A 198 -2.06 -13.68 -6.20
N PHE A 199 -1.34 -12.64 -6.60
CA PHE A 199 -1.55 -12.03 -7.91
C PHE A 199 -0.90 -12.89 -8.98
N ASP A 200 -1.31 -12.63 -10.23
CA ASP A 200 -0.78 -13.27 -11.42
C ASP A 200 -0.48 -12.17 -12.46
N PRO A 201 0.80 -11.87 -12.76
CA PRO A 201 1.99 -12.42 -12.11
C PRO A 201 2.07 -12.03 -10.61
N PRO A 202 2.75 -12.82 -9.77
CA PRO A 202 2.97 -12.45 -8.38
C PRO A 202 3.90 -11.24 -8.30
N ILE A 203 3.62 -10.36 -7.34
CA ILE A 203 4.45 -9.20 -7.06
C ILE A 203 4.83 -9.15 -5.58
N ARG A 204 5.98 -8.52 -5.29
CA ARG A 204 6.56 -8.26 -3.96
C ARG A 204 6.68 -9.44 -3.00
#